data_AF-A0A448PPF0-F1
#
_entry.id   AF-A0A448PPF0-F1
#
_cell.length_a   1.000
_cell.length_b   1.000
_cell.length_c   1.000
_cell.angle_alpha   90.00
_cell.angle_beta   90.00
_cell.angle_gamma   90.00
#
_symmetry.space_group_name_H-M   'P 1'
#
loop_
_entity.id
_entity.type
_entity.pdbx_description
1 polymer ?
#
loop_
_entity_poly.entity_id
_entity_poly.type
_entity_poly.pdbx_seq_one_letter_code
_entity_poly.pdbx_strand_id
1 'polypeptide(L)'
;MTPTDMNPVDELLAAESDRDRRARELGAALTALLADVETYRAAWKAAQAAGFARTDLLRVGFVDPAKLPRPRRTATTPARETPPAAGPRHEPADN
;
A
#
# COMPACT_ATOMS: atom_id res chain seq x y z
N MET A 1 -15.54 25.27 -33.37
CA MET A 1 -14.89 24.42 -32.34
C MET A 1 -15.52 24.80 -31.01
N THR A 2 -16.67 24.23 -30.67
CA THR A 2 -17.26 24.43 -29.34
C THR A 2 -16.35 23.74 -28.34
N PRO A 3 -15.91 24.40 -27.26
CA PRO A 3 -15.21 23.68 -26.20
C PRO A 3 -16.23 22.66 -25.70
N THR A 4 -15.86 21.38 -25.76
CA THR A 4 -16.63 20.31 -25.14
C THR A 4 -16.85 20.74 -23.70
N ASP A 5 -18.08 21.09 -23.34
CA ASP A 5 -18.56 21.20 -21.96
C ASP A 5 -18.35 19.81 -21.33
N MET A 6 -17.12 19.55 -20.88
CA MET A 6 -16.85 18.41 -20.02
C MET A 6 -17.65 18.64 -18.76
N ASN A 7 -18.58 17.74 -18.49
CA ASN A 7 -19.41 17.80 -17.30
C ASN A 7 -18.46 17.76 -16.08
N PRO A 8 -18.53 18.73 -15.15
CA PRO A 8 -17.64 18.80 -13.99
C PRO A 8 -17.68 17.52 -13.12
N VAL A 9 -18.79 16.77 -13.19
CA VAL A 9 -18.90 15.46 -12.53
C VAL A 9 -17.97 14.42 -13.19
N ASP A 10 -17.87 14.41 -14.52
CA ASP A 10 -17.01 13.47 -15.24
C ASP A 10 -15.52 13.75 -14.98
N GLU A 11 -15.13 15.01 -14.85
CA GLU A 11 -13.78 15.40 -14.44
C GLU A 11 -13.45 14.93 -13.03
N LEU A 12 -14.39 15.09 -12.09
CA LEU A 12 -14.22 14.64 -10.71
C LEU A 12 -14.10 13.10 -10.63
N LEU A 13 -14.92 12.37 -11.38
CA LEU A 13 -14.86 10.90 -11.46
C LEU A 13 -13.53 10.44 -12.08
N ALA A 14 -13.04 11.13 -13.11
CA ALA A 14 -11.74 10.83 -13.72
C ALA A 14 -10.59 11.12 -12.75
N ALA A 15 -10.64 12.23 -12.01
CA ALA A 15 -9.64 12.59 -11.01
C ALA A 15 -9.63 11.60 -9.83
N GLU A 16 -10.80 11.18 -9.33
CA GLU A 16 -10.90 10.15 -8.29
C GLU A 16 -10.32 8.84 -8.80
N SER A 17 -10.66 8.42 -10.02
CA SER A 17 -10.11 7.22 -10.64
C SER A 17 -8.58 7.26 -10.80
N ASP A 18 -8.00 8.41 -11.15
CA ASP A 18 -6.54 8.58 -11.19
C ASP A 18 -5.93 8.44 -9.80
N ARG A 19 -6.48 9.12 -8.80
CA ARG A 19 -6.03 9.01 -7.40
C ARG A 19 -6.03 7.56 -6.94
N ASP A 20 -7.10 6.86 -7.25
CA ASP A 20 -7.33 5.46 -6.89
C ASP A 20 -6.34 4.51 -7.60
N ARG A 21 -6.03 4.80 -8.87
CA ARG A 21 -4.96 4.12 -9.62
C ARG A 21 -3.59 4.37 -9.00
N ARG A 22 -3.25 5.64 -8.70
CA ARG A 22 -1.96 6.01 -8.08
C ARG A 22 -1.76 5.35 -6.73
N ALA A 23 -2.81 5.25 -5.92
CA ALA A 23 -2.76 4.55 -4.64
C ALA A 23 -2.41 3.06 -4.81
N ARG A 24 -3.02 2.38 -5.79
CA ARG A 24 -2.72 0.98 -6.11
C ARG A 24 -1.29 0.81 -6.65
N GLU A 25 -0.85 1.68 -7.55
CA GLU A 25 0.53 1.70 -8.09
C GLU A 25 1.56 1.87 -6.96
N LEU A 26 1.33 2.83 -6.05
CA LEU A 26 2.20 3.05 -4.90
C LEU A 26 2.22 1.84 -3.94
N GLY A 27 1.06 1.21 -3.69
CA GLY A 27 0.97 -0.01 -2.88
C GLY A 27 1.73 -1.19 -3.48
N ALA A 28 1.65 -1.35 -4.81
CA ALA A 28 2.42 -2.37 -5.53
C ALA A 28 3.92 -2.10 -5.45
N ALA A 29 4.35 -0.85 -5.67
CA ALA A 29 5.74 -0.44 -5.55
C ALA A 29 6.30 -0.63 -4.14
N LEU A 30 5.51 -0.33 -3.10
CA LEU A 30 5.89 -0.59 -1.71
C LEU A 30 6.06 -2.09 -1.44
N THR A 31 5.16 -2.92 -1.95
CA THR A 31 5.27 -4.39 -1.82
C THR A 31 6.55 -4.90 -2.46
N ALA A 32 6.86 -4.44 -3.68
CA ALA A 32 8.09 -4.79 -4.38
C ALA A 32 9.34 -4.33 -3.62
N LEU A 33 9.36 -3.08 -3.15
CA LEU A 33 10.46 -2.53 -2.36
C LEU A 33 10.72 -3.36 -1.09
N LEU A 34 9.68 -3.79 -0.39
CA LEU A 34 9.83 -4.61 0.82
C LEU A 34 10.40 -6.01 0.48
N ALA A 35 10.02 -6.60 -0.65
CA ALA A 35 10.59 -7.87 -1.11
C ALA A 35 12.09 -7.73 -1.45
N ASP A 36 12.47 -6.63 -2.12
CA ASP A 36 13.87 -6.35 -2.44
C ASP A 36 14.71 -6.09 -1.19
N VAL A 37 14.14 -5.43 -0.18
CA VAL A 37 14.79 -5.24 1.13
C VAL A 37 15.09 -6.57 1.81
N GLU A 38 14.16 -7.53 1.79
CA GLU A 38 14.41 -8.86 2.37
C GLU A 38 15.45 -9.64 1.56
N THR A 39 15.43 -9.54 0.24
CA THR A 39 16.47 -10.11 -0.64
C THR A 39 17.85 -9.55 -0.30
N TYR A 40 17.95 -8.23 -0.13
CA TYR A 40 19.19 -7.58 0.28
C TYR A 40 19.68 -8.05 1.66
N ARG A 41 18.77 -8.16 2.64
CA ARG A 41 19.10 -8.67 3.98
C ARG A 41 19.66 -10.10 3.93
N ALA A 42 19.11 -10.94 3.07
CA ALA A 42 19.60 -12.30 2.86
C ALA A 42 21.00 -12.30 2.23
N ALA A 43 21.21 -11.51 1.18
CA ALA A 43 22.53 -11.37 0.54
C ALA A 43 23.60 -10.83 1.51
N TRP A 44 23.25 -9.85 2.35
CA TRP A 44 24.12 -9.34 3.40
C TRP A 44 24.53 -10.44 4.39
N LYS A 45 23.57 -11.25 4.84
CA LYS A 45 23.87 -12.39 5.75
C LYS A 45 24.77 -13.42 5.07
N ALA A 46 24.54 -13.72 3.79
CA ALA A 46 25.39 -14.61 3.02
C ALA A 46 26.82 -14.06 2.87
N ALA A 47 26.97 -12.75 2.62
CA ALA A 47 28.27 -12.09 2.59
C ALA A 47 28.98 -12.20 3.95
N GLN A 48 28.29 -11.95 5.07
CA GLN A 48 28.89 -12.12 6.39
C GLN A 48 29.28 -13.58 6.67
N ALA A 49 28.46 -14.55 6.25
CA ALA A 49 28.80 -15.97 6.38
C ALA A 49 30.01 -16.38 5.52
N ALA A 50 30.22 -15.69 4.39
CA ALA A 50 31.40 -15.85 3.54
C ALA A 50 32.66 -15.13 4.08
N GLY A 51 32.57 -14.44 5.22
CA GLY A 51 33.71 -13.81 5.89
C GLY A 51 33.89 -12.31 5.62
N PHE A 52 32.96 -11.66 4.91
CA PHE A 52 33.01 -10.21 4.74
C PHE A 52 32.67 -9.48 6.04
N ALA A 53 33.59 -8.65 6.52
CA ALA A 53 33.37 -7.83 7.70
C ALA A 53 32.36 -6.71 7.41
N ARG A 54 31.45 -6.46 8.36
CA ARG A 54 30.46 -5.36 8.27
C ARG A 54 31.12 -4.02 7.95
N THR A 55 32.23 -3.68 8.59
CA THR A 55 32.93 -2.40 8.36
C THR A 55 33.40 -2.25 6.92
N ASP A 56 33.84 -3.33 6.28
CA ASP A 56 34.32 -3.29 4.89
C ASP A 56 33.15 -3.11 3.92
N LEU A 57 32.04 -3.81 4.16
CA LEU A 57 30.81 -3.63 3.40
C LEU A 57 30.30 -2.17 3.49
N LEU A 58 30.30 -1.60 4.69
CA LEU A 58 29.90 -0.20 4.88
C LEU A 58 30.90 0.78 4.24
N ARG A 59 32.21 0.49 4.29
CA ARG A 59 33.25 1.34 3.68
C ARG A 59 33.08 1.45 2.17
N VAL A 60 32.68 0.36 1.50
CA VAL A 60 32.45 0.36 0.04
C VAL A 60 31.06 0.88 -0.36
N GLY A 61 30.25 1.32 0.61
CA GLY A 61 28.99 2.02 0.35
C GLY A 61 27.73 1.17 0.42
N PHE A 62 27.80 -0.08 0.88
CA PHE A 62 26.59 -0.86 1.12
C PHE A 62 25.77 -0.25 2.27
N VAL A 63 24.44 -0.27 2.13
CA VAL A 63 23.51 0.25 3.14
C VAL A 63 23.39 -0.73 4.30
N ASP A 64 23.47 -0.23 5.53
CA ASP A 64 23.26 -1.06 6.72
C ASP A 64 21.84 -1.68 6.71
N PRO A 65 21.70 -3.02 6.78
CA PRO A 65 20.40 -3.69 6.81
C PRO A 65 19.46 -3.22 7.92
N ALA A 66 20.00 -2.71 9.02
CA ALA A 66 19.23 -2.15 10.14
C ALA A 66 18.60 -0.79 9.83
N LYS A 67 19.12 -0.07 8.82
CA LYS A 67 18.60 1.22 8.34
C LYS A 67 17.57 1.07 7.23
N LEU A 68 17.42 -0.13 6.68
CA LEU A 68 16.42 -0.40 5.65
C LEU A 68 14.99 -0.38 6.22
N PRO A 69 13.99 -0.02 5.40
CA PRO A 69 12.59 -0.11 5.77
C PRO A 69 12.26 -1.47 6.38
N ARG A 70 11.41 -1.47 7.41
CA ARG A 70 10.83 -2.72 7.92
C ARG A 70 9.38 -2.78 7.48
N PRO A 71 8.88 -3.96 7.09
CA PRO A 71 7.45 -4.16 6.96
C PRO A 71 6.81 -3.80 8.31
N ARG A 72 6.15 -2.65 8.38
CA ARG A 72 5.22 -2.41 9.48
C ARG A 72 4.09 -3.39 9.22
N ARG A 73 3.86 -4.32 10.17
CA ARG A 73 2.64 -5.10 10.17
C ARG A 73 1.50 -4.10 10.15
N THR A 74 0.89 -3.91 8.99
CA THR A 74 -0.39 -3.20 8.88
C THR A 74 -1.30 -3.93 9.84
N ALA A 75 -1.67 -3.27 10.94
CA ALA A 75 -2.79 -3.72 11.75
C ALA A 75 -3.93 -3.86 10.76
N THR A 76 -4.39 -5.09 10.52
CA THR A 76 -5.61 -5.37 9.80
C THR A 76 -6.66 -4.48 10.44
N THR A 77 -7.00 -3.37 9.78
CA THR A 77 -8.13 -2.57 10.23
C THR A 77 -9.30 -3.49 9.95
N PRO A 78 -10.04 -3.97 10.97
CA PRO A 78 -11.16 -4.85 10.72
C PRO A 78 -12.06 -4.13 9.72
N ALA A 79 -12.44 -4.84 8.65
CA ALA A 79 -13.37 -4.34 7.67
C ALA A 79 -14.56 -3.75 8.44
N ARG A 80 -14.87 -2.47 8.19
CA ARG A 80 -16.02 -1.81 8.78
C ARG A 80 -17.25 -2.61 8.35
N GLU A 81 -17.73 -3.48 9.23
CA GLU A 81 -18.99 -4.18 9.06
C GLU A 81 -20.06 -3.12 8.84
N THR A 82 -20.60 -3.09 7.62
CA THR A 82 -21.72 -2.23 7.29
C THR A 82 -22.92 -2.80 8.04
N PRO A 83 -23.59 -2.04 8.93
CA PRO A 83 -24.76 -2.56 9.62
C PRO A 83 -25.81 -2.99 8.59
N PRO A 84 -26.45 -4.16 8.74
CA PRO A 84 -27.54 -4.54 7.85
C PRO A 84 -28.64 -3.48 7.97
N ALA A 85 -29.06 -2.95 6.82
CA ALA A 85 -30.16 -2.01 6.71
C ALA A 85 -31.37 -2.56 7.47
N ALA A 86 -31.83 -1.82 8.48
CA ALA A 86 -33.06 -2.12 9.19
C ALA A 86 -34.21 -2.13 8.16
N GLY A 87 -34.79 -3.31 7.96
CA GLY A 87 -35.96 -3.52 7.12
C GLY A 87 -37.18 -2.72 7.62
N PRO A 88 -38.19 -2.53 6.76
CA PRO A 88 -39.27 -1.59 6.99
C PRO A 88 -40.15 -2.03 8.18
N ARG A 89 -40.49 -1.06 9.02
CA ARG A 89 -41.40 -1.17 10.16
C ARG A 89 -42.79 -1.61 9.66
N HIS A 90 -43.21 -2.81 10.04
CA HIS A 90 -44.56 -3.32 9.78
C HIS A 90 -45.52 -2.60 10.75
N GLU A 91 -46.44 -1.80 10.20
CA GLU A 91 -47.59 -1.29 10.96
C GLU A 91 -48.59 -2.44 11.19
N PRO A 92 -49.16 -2.60 12.39
CA PRO A 92 -50.29 -3.49 12.60
C PRO A 92 -51.60 -2.80 12.16
N ALA A 93 -52.33 -3.44 11.25
CA ALA A 93 -53.69 -3.07 10.91
C ALA A 93 -54.64 -3.55 12.03
N ASP A 94 -55.36 -2.61 12.64
CA ASP A 94 -56.53 -2.85 13.48
C ASP A 94 -57.71 -3.30 12.61
N ASN A 95 -58.32 -4.44 12.94
CA ASN A 95 -59.74 -4.74 12.69
C ASN A 95 -60.26 -5.85 13.61
#